data_AF-A0A9R1S6I0-F1
#
_entry.id   AF-A0A9R1S6I0-F1
#
_cell.length_a   1.000
_cell.length_b   1.000
_cell.length_c   1.000
_cell.angle_alpha   90.00
_cell.angle_beta   90.00
_cell.angle_gamma   90.00
#
_symmetry.space_group_name_H-M   'P 1'
#
loop_
_entity.id
_entity.type
_entity.pdbx_description
1 polymer ?
#
loop_
_entity_poly.entity_id
_entity_poly.type
_entity_poly.pdbx_seq_one_letter_code
_entity_poly.pdbx_strand_id
1 'polypeptide(L)'
;MASKQMEEIQRKLAVLAYPRASAPAQSLLFAGVERYRLLEWLFFRLLGDRSPFTQQNWQVDSLDRDEENSRIQHLAEIANFLGITPSVDTEAIQGRGSYDERVEFLRLIVDLVEASCYADNPEWSVDEQLAKDVQLVDSIAEKQAQIFSEECKLFPADVQIQSIYPL
;
A
#
# COMPACT_ATOMS: atom_id res chain seq x y z
N MET A 1 9.92 8.35 -15.21
CA MET A 1 10.06 7.86 -13.83
C MET A 1 9.10 6.71 -13.58
N ALA A 2 7.81 6.86 -13.92
CA ALA A 2 6.82 5.80 -13.76
C ALA A 2 7.08 4.47 -14.51
N SER A 3 7.74 4.47 -15.66
CA SER A 3 8.14 3.20 -16.32
C SER A 3 9.08 2.35 -15.44
N LYS A 4 10.02 2.99 -14.74
CA LYS A 4 10.93 2.27 -13.82
C LYS A 4 10.19 1.77 -12.59
N GLN A 5 9.27 2.59 -12.05
CA GLN A 5 8.43 2.18 -10.93
C GLN A 5 7.55 0.98 -11.31
N MET A 6 7.01 0.96 -12.53
CA MET A 6 6.21 -0.18 -13.00
C MET A 6 7.04 -1.47 -13.14
N GLU A 7 8.28 -1.37 -13.63
CA GLU A 7 9.22 -2.51 -13.65
C GLU A 7 9.51 -3.04 -12.24
N GLU A 8 9.65 -2.15 -11.27
CA GLU A 8 9.83 -2.50 -9.87
C GLU A 8 8.57 -3.18 -9.29
N ILE A 9 7.38 -2.63 -9.55
CA ILE A 9 6.10 -3.24 -9.17
C ILE A 9 6.03 -4.67 -9.71
N GLN A 10 6.31 -4.89 -11.00
CA GLN A 10 6.26 -6.24 -11.59
C GLN A 10 7.27 -7.20 -10.93
N ARG A 11 8.48 -6.71 -10.62
CA ARG A 11 9.48 -7.49 -9.89
C ARG A 11 8.98 -7.88 -8.50
N LYS A 12 8.40 -6.94 -7.74
CA LYS A 12 7.83 -7.20 -6.42
C LYS A 12 6.67 -8.18 -6.49
N LEU A 13 5.77 -8.03 -7.46
CA LEU A 13 4.68 -8.99 -7.69
C LEU A 13 5.19 -10.41 -7.94
N ALA A 14 6.31 -10.57 -8.65
CA ALA A 14 6.94 -11.88 -8.84
C ALA A 14 7.51 -12.45 -7.53
N VAL A 15 8.18 -11.63 -6.72
CA VAL A 15 8.72 -12.03 -5.40
C VAL A 15 7.59 -12.43 -4.44
N LEU A 16 6.49 -11.67 -4.44
CA LEU A 16 5.30 -11.94 -3.64
C LEU A 16 4.47 -13.12 -4.16
N ALA A 17 4.92 -13.79 -5.22
CA ALA A 17 4.26 -14.93 -5.86
C ALA A 17 2.83 -14.61 -6.35
N TYR A 18 2.59 -13.40 -6.87
CA TYR A 18 1.34 -13.10 -7.56
C TYR A 18 1.19 -14.03 -8.78
N PRO A 19 0.12 -14.85 -8.88
CA PRO A 19 0.01 -15.87 -9.93
C PRO A 19 0.08 -15.35 -11.36
N ARG A 20 -0.15 -14.04 -11.56
CA ARG A 20 -0.19 -13.39 -12.87
C ARG A 20 0.81 -12.24 -12.95
N ALA A 21 1.93 -12.35 -12.24
CA ALA A 21 3.01 -11.35 -12.26
C ALA A 21 3.56 -11.06 -13.66
N SER A 22 3.45 -12.01 -14.60
CA SER A 22 3.85 -11.83 -16.00
C SER A 22 2.80 -11.12 -16.88
N ALA A 23 1.66 -10.71 -16.32
CA ALA A 23 0.66 -9.96 -17.07
C ALA A 23 1.23 -8.61 -17.56
N PRO A 24 0.82 -8.13 -18.75
CA PRO A 24 1.27 -6.83 -19.26
C PRO A 24 0.98 -5.70 -18.28
N ALA A 25 1.93 -4.77 -18.09
CA ALA A 25 1.75 -3.64 -17.18
C ALA A 25 0.46 -2.84 -17.47
N GLN A 26 0.12 -2.66 -18.76
CA GLN A 26 -1.11 -1.98 -19.15
C GLN A 26 -2.37 -2.68 -18.62
N SER A 27 -2.42 -4.01 -18.60
CA SER A 27 -3.61 -4.70 -18.09
C SER A 27 -3.76 -4.58 -16.58
N LEU A 28 -2.66 -4.39 -15.84
CA LEU A 28 -2.69 -4.15 -14.40
C LEU A 28 -3.08 -2.70 -14.04
N LEU A 29 -2.68 -1.74 -14.88
CA LEU A 29 -2.89 -0.32 -14.65
C LEU A 29 -4.30 0.15 -15.04
N PHE A 30 -4.80 -0.29 -16.19
CA PHE A 30 -6.05 0.22 -16.74
C PHE A 30 -7.26 -0.62 -16.33
N ALA A 31 -8.45 -0.04 -16.47
CA ALA A 31 -9.72 -0.70 -16.19
C ALA A 31 -9.82 -2.05 -16.90
N GLY A 32 -10.16 -3.10 -16.15
CA GLY A 32 -10.32 -4.44 -16.69
C GLY A 32 -10.15 -5.53 -15.66
N VAL A 33 -10.48 -6.75 -16.06
CA VAL A 33 -10.51 -7.91 -15.17
C VAL A 33 -9.14 -8.21 -14.54
N GLU A 34 -8.05 -7.93 -15.25
CA GLU A 34 -6.68 -8.10 -14.75
C GLU A 34 -6.36 -7.22 -13.55
N ARG A 35 -6.75 -5.93 -13.62
CA ARG A 35 -6.60 -4.99 -12.52
C ARG A 35 -7.39 -5.44 -11.31
N TYR A 36 -8.67 -5.76 -11.47
CA TYR A 36 -9.50 -6.18 -10.34
C TYR A 36 -8.98 -7.43 -9.66
N ARG A 37 -8.56 -8.44 -10.44
CA ARG A 37 -7.91 -9.65 -9.88
C ARG A 37 -6.63 -9.33 -9.11
N LEU A 38 -5.83 -8.39 -9.60
CA LEU A 38 -4.64 -7.94 -8.87
C LEU A 38 -5.04 -7.26 -7.56
N LEU A 39 -5.98 -6.31 -7.58
CA LEU A 39 -6.41 -5.58 -6.39
C LEU A 39 -7.00 -6.53 -5.35
N GLU A 40 -7.92 -7.41 -5.73
CA GLU A 40 -8.46 -8.42 -4.82
C GLU A 40 -7.36 -9.28 -4.19
N TRP A 41 -6.39 -9.74 -5.00
CA TRP A 41 -5.29 -10.53 -4.48
C TRP A 41 -4.44 -9.73 -3.48
N LEU A 42 -4.13 -8.47 -3.77
CA LEU A 42 -3.35 -7.60 -2.89
C LEU A 42 -4.10 -7.29 -1.59
N PHE A 43 -5.38 -6.90 -1.66
CA PHE A 43 -6.19 -6.65 -0.47
C PHE A 43 -6.43 -7.92 0.33
N PHE A 44 -6.59 -9.08 -0.31
CA PHE A 44 -6.63 -10.37 0.39
C PHE A 44 -5.32 -10.66 1.13
N ARG A 45 -4.17 -10.36 0.53
CA ARG A 45 -2.86 -10.51 1.20
C ARG A 45 -2.72 -9.60 2.43
N LEU A 46 -3.34 -8.42 2.43
CA LEU A 46 -3.33 -7.49 3.56
C LEU A 46 -4.33 -7.89 4.66
N LEU A 47 -5.51 -8.36 4.28
CA LEU A 47 -6.64 -8.52 5.20
C LEU A 47 -6.90 -9.98 5.61
N GLY A 48 -6.33 -10.96 4.90
CA GLY A 48 -6.57 -12.38 5.13
C GLY A 48 -8.08 -12.71 5.10
N ASP A 49 -8.55 -13.44 6.11
CA ASP A 49 -9.96 -13.84 6.24
C ASP A 49 -10.91 -12.67 6.52
N ARG A 50 -10.38 -11.48 6.86
CA ARG A 50 -11.15 -10.24 7.00
C ARG A 50 -11.36 -9.56 5.64
N SER A 51 -10.74 -10.08 4.59
CA SER A 51 -10.96 -9.62 3.23
C SER A 51 -12.43 -9.81 2.86
N PRO A 52 -13.10 -8.76 2.38
CA PRO A 52 -14.45 -8.87 1.81
C PRO A 52 -14.44 -9.70 0.50
N PHE A 53 -13.25 -9.98 -0.05
CA PHE A 53 -13.03 -10.79 -1.23
C PHE A 53 -12.54 -12.18 -0.77
N THR A 54 -13.44 -13.16 -0.71
CA THR A 54 -13.08 -14.57 -0.51
C THR A 54 -13.02 -15.29 -1.85
N GLN A 55 -12.15 -16.30 -1.96
CA GLN A 55 -11.74 -16.96 -3.23
C GLN A 55 -12.85 -17.73 -3.99
N GLN A 56 -14.13 -17.60 -3.66
CA GLN A 56 -15.21 -18.37 -4.28
C GLN A 56 -16.40 -17.49 -4.68
N ASN A 57 -16.37 -16.96 -5.91
CA ASN A 57 -17.50 -16.92 -6.85
C ASN A 57 -17.20 -15.92 -7.96
N TRP A 58 -16.22 -16.25 -8.79
CA TRP A 58 -15.97 -15.60 -10.06
C TRP A 58 -16.64 -16.36 -11.22
N GLN A 59 -17.71 -17.13 -10.99
CA GLN A 59 -18.49 -17.63 -12.11
C GLN A 59 -19.11 -16.42 -12.83
N VAL A 60 -18.51 -16.10 -13.97
CA VAL A 60 -18.64 -14.90 -14.81
C VAL A 60 -20.04 -14.68 -15.39
N ASP A 61 -21.00 -15.56 -15.13
CA ASP A 61 -22.36 -15.41 -15.64
C ASP A 61 -23.26 -14.73 -14.59
N SER A 62 -23.33 -13.40 -14.67
CA SER A 62 -24.29 -12.53 -13.95
C SER A 62 -23.89 -12.05 -12.55
N LEU A 63 -22.77 -11.35 -12.43
CA LEU A 63 -22.66 -10.35 -11.36
C LEU A 63 -23.64 -9.22 -11.68
N ASP A 64 -24.58 -8.97 -10.76
CA ASP A 64 -25.41 -7.76 -10.83
C ASP A 64 -24.48 -6.54 -10.79
N ARG A 65 -24.78 -5.52 -11.59
CA ARG A 65 -24.02 -4.27 -11.65
C ARG A 65 -23.91 -3.64 -10.26
N ASP A 66 -24.93 -3.82 -9.43
CA ASP A 66 -24.98 -3.30 -8.07
C ASP A 66 -24.00 -4.01 -7.11
N GLU A 67 -23.73 -5.31 -7.32
CA GLU A 67 -22.70 -6.04 -6.56
C GLU A 67 -21.29 -5.59 -6.95
N GLU A 68 -21.02 -5.38 -8.25
CA GLU A 68 -19.74 -4.84 -8.71
C GLU A 68 -19.49 -3.44 -8.14
N ASN A 69 -20.48 -2.56 -8.20
CA ASN A 69 -20.40 -1.20 -7.65
C ASN A 69 -20.13 -1.23 -6.13
N SER A 70 -20.80 -2.12 -5.39
CA SER A 70 -20.60 -2.27 -3.94
C SER A 70 -19.18 -2.74 -3.61
N ARG A 71 -18.62 -3.66 -4.40
CA ARG A 71 -17.23 -4.12 -4.24
C ARG A 71 -16.21 -3.02 -4.51
N ILE A 72 -16.42 -2.24 -5.58
CA ILE A 72 -15.56 -1.10 -5.92
C ILE A 72 -15.60 -0.05 -4.82
N GLN A 73 -16.78 0.26 -4.30
CA GLN A 73 -16.96 1.17 -3.18
C GLN A 73 -16.19 0.69 -1.95
N HIS A 74 -16.29 -0.60 -1.63
CA HIS A 74 -15.61 -1.15 -0.46
C HIS A 74 -14.09 -1.21 -0.62
N LEU A 75 -13.57 -1.53 -1.82
CA LEU A 75 -12.14 -1.40 -2.13
C LEU A 75 -11.64 0.04 -1.92
N ALA A 76 -12.43 1.03 -2.34
CA ALA A 76 -12.08 2.44 -2.19
C ALA A 76 -12.06 2.88 -0.72
N GLU A 77 -12.97 2.36 0.10
CA GLU A 77 -12.99 2.60 1.55
C GLU A 77 -11.75 2.03 2.24
N ILE A 78 -11.37 0.81 1.89
CA ILE A 78 -10.16 0.17 2.43
C ILE A 78 -8.91 0.93 1.96
N ALA A 79 -8.84 1.30 0.68
CA ALA A 79 -7.71 2.07 0.14
C ALA A 79 -7.51 3.40 0.87
N ASN A 80 -8.61 4.10 1.17
CA ASN A 80 -8.58 5.32 1.97
C ASN A 80 -8.14 5.04 3.40
N PHE A 81 -8.71 4.02 4.05
CA PHE A 81 -8.34 3.64 5.42
C PHE A 81 -6.85 3.31 5.57
N LEU A 82 -6.28 2.63 4.58
CA LEU A 82 -4.85 2.28 4.53
C LEU A 82 -3.95 3.44 4.08
N GLY A 83 -4.51 4.63 3.80
CA GLY A 83 -3.76 5.79 3.33
C GLY A 83 -3.18 5.66 1.92
N ILE A 84 -3.69 4.72 1.11
CA ILE A 84 -3.30 4.55 -0.29
C ILE A 84 -3.90 5.68 -1.14
N THR A 85 -5.11 6.12 -0.80
CA THR A 85 -5.77 7.28 -1.39
C THR A 85 -6.10 8.31 -0.30
N PRO A 86 -6.14 9.62 -0.63
CA PRO A 86 -6.45 10.68 0.34
C PRO A 86 -7.94 10.75 0.73
N SER A 87 -8.80 10.11 -0.06
CA SER A 87 -10.24 9.99 0.19
C SER A 87 -10.75 8.69 -0.42
N VAL A 88 -12.02 8.35 -0.15
CA VAL A 88 -12.70 7.23 -0.83
C VAL A 88 -12.84 7.58 -2.32
N ASP A 89 -12.09 6.87 -3.16
CA ASP A 89 -11.99 7.13 -4.60
C ASP A 89 -12.21 5.83 -5.41
N THR A 90 -13.42 5.67 -5.93
CA THR A 90 -13.80 4.54 -6.77
C THR A 90 -13.16 4.60 -8.16
N GLU A 91 -12.83 5.78 -8.65
CA GLU A 91 -12.21 5.98 -9.97
C GLU A 91 -10.75 5.50 -9.95
N ALA A 92 -10.04 5.70 -8.83
CA ALA A 92 -8.72 5.12 -8.61
C ALA A 92 -8.76 3.58 -8.63
N ILE A 93 -9.76 2.96 -7.99
CA ILE A 93 -9.96 1.50 -8.04
C ILE A 93 -10.18 1.03 -9.48
N GLN A 94 -11.00 1.76 -10.24
CA GLN A 94 -11.29 1.45 -11.65
C GLN A 94 -10.11 1.73 -12.61
N GLY A 95 -9.01 2.33 -12.14
CA GLY A 95 -7.84 2.62 -12.98
C GLY A 95 -8.00 3.87 -13.84
N ARG A 96 -8.81 4.84 -13.40
CA ARG A 96 -8.83 6.19 -13.98
C ARG A 96 -7.66 7.03 -13.46
N GLY A 97 -7.54 8.24 -13.99
CA GLY A 97 -6.42 9.14 -13.72
C GLY A 97 -5.31 9.08 -14.77
N SER A 98 -4.21 9.75 -14.48
CA SER A 98 -2.98 9.75 -15.25
C SER A 98 -2.23 8.42 -15.12
N TYR A 99 -1.23 8.20 -15.99
CA TYR A 99 -0.39 7.01 -15.88
C TYR A 99 0.37 6.97 -14.56
N ASP A 100 0.89 8.12 -14.12
CA ASP A 100 1.66 8.24 -12.89
C ASP A 100 0.79 7.98 -11.66
N GLU A 101 -0.44 8.50 -11.61
CA GLU A 101 -1.40 8.22 -10.52
C GLU A 101 -1.74 6.72 -10.41
N ARG A 102 -1.96 6.04 -11.54
CA ARG A 102 -2.22 4.59 -11.55
C ARG A 102 -1.02 3.77 -11.05
N VAL A 103 0.18 4.15 -11.50
CA VAL A 103 1.43 3.48 -11.09
C VAL A 103 1.68 3.70 -9.61
N GLU A 104 1.51 4.93 -9.14
CA GLU A 104 1.69 5.28 -7.73
C GLU A 104 0.69 4.54 -6.84
N PHE A 105 -0.59 4.52 -7.21
CA PHE A 105 -1.61 3.75 -6.50
C PHE A 105 -1.22 2.27 -6.36
N LEU A 106 -0.79 1.62 -7.47
CA LEU A 106 -0.34 0.23 -7.42
C LEU A 106 0.95 0.05 -6.62
N ARG A 107 1.88 1.01 -6.69
CA ARG A 107 3.13 0.97 -5.93
C ARG A 107 2.83 0.96 -4.43
N LEU A 108 2.00 1.88 -3.96
CA LEU A 108 1.66 2.02 -2.53
C LEU A 108 1.08 0.73 -1.95
N ILE A 109 0.13 0.10 -2.64
CA ILE A 109 -0.46 -1.16 -2.16
C ILE A 109 0.52 -2.34 -2.21
N VAL A 110 1.37 -2.42 -3.25
CA VAL A 110 2.37 -3.49 -3.37
C VAL A 110 3.45 -3.34 -2.30
N ASP A 111 3.90 -2.12 -2.05
CA ASP A 111 4.86 -1.81 -0.99
C ASP A 111 4.28 -2.17 0.39
N LEU A 112 3.00 -1.88 0.62
CA LEU A 112 2.31 -2.26 1.85
C LEU A 112 2.22 -3.78 2.02
N VAL A 113 1.90 -4.53 0.96
CA VAL A 113 1.87 -6.01 0.98
C VAL A 113 3.26 -6.60 1.18
N GLU A 114 4.29 -6.00 0.59
CA GLU A 114 5.67 -6.43 0.81
C GLU A 114 6.09 -6.19 2.25
N ALA A 115 5.81 -5.00 2.80
CA ALA A 115 6.09 -4.67 4.18
C ALA A 115 5.37 -5.63 5.14
N SER A 116 4.11 -5.98 4.87
CA SER A 116 3.34 -6.90 5.73
C SER A 116 3.92 -8.33 5.77
N CYS A 117 4.74 -8.73 4.79
CA CYS A 117 5.41 -10.03 4.82
C CYS A 117 6.55 -10.11 5.85
N TYR A 118 7.01 -8.97 6.35
CA TYR A 118 8.15 -8.87 7.27
C TYR A 118 7.85 -8.03 8.52
N ALA A 119 6.63 -7.52 8.66
CA ALA A 119 6.25 -6.62 9.75
C ALA A 119 6.29 -7.34 11.10
N ASP A 120 5.74 -8.55 11.16
CA ASP A 120 5.64 -9.32 12.40
C ASP A 120 6.72 -10.39 12.45
N ASN A 121 7.35 -10.53 13.62
CA ASN A 121 8.19 -11.67 13.89
C ASN A 121 7.31 -12.87 14.29
N PRO A 122 7.34 -14.00 13.54
CA PRO A 122 6.48 -15.15 13.83
C PRO A 122 6.80 -15.84 15.16
N GLU A 123 7.97 -15.58 15.74
CA GLU A 123 8.36 -16.11 17.04
C GLU A 123 7.88 -15.27 18.22
N TRP A 124 7.54 -13.99 17.99
CA TRP A 124 7.11 -13.08 19.04
C TRP A 124 5.60 -13.16 19.26
N SER A 125 5.20 -13.07 20.53
CA SER A 125 3.81 -12.82 20.88
C SER A 125 3.40 -11.39 20.48
N VAL A 126 2.09 -11.15 20.42
CA VAL A 126 1.54 -9.81 20.11
C VAL A 126 2.06 -8.75 21.08
N ASP A 127 2.15 -9.07 22.37
CA ASP A 127 2.65 -8.13 23.38
C ASP A 127 4.14 -7.83 23.21
N GLU A 128 4.93 -8.84 22.83
CA GLU A 128 6.37 -8.67 22.55
C GLU A 128 6.61 -7.85 21.29
N GLN A 129 5.87 -8.14 20.21
CA GLN A 129 5.91 -7.35 18.98
C GLN A 129 5.57 -5.89 19.27
N LEU A 130 4.46 -5.64 19.98
CA LEU A 130 4.06 -4.28 20.37
C LEU A 130 5.13 -3.58 21.20
N ALA A 131 5.71 -4.27 22.19
CA ALA A 131 6.76 -3.69 23.02
C ALA A 131 8.01 -3.32 22.19
N LYS A 132 8.37 -4.15 21.20
CA LYS A 132 9.49 -3.89 20.29
C LYS A 132 9.21 -2.74 19.34
N ASP A 133 8.00 -2.66 18.81
CA ASP A 133 7.59 -1.58 17.91
C ASP A 133 7.56 -0.24 18.64
N VAL A 134 7.03 -0.20 19.86
CA VAL A 134 7.08 1.01 20.72
C VAL A 134 8.54 1.41 21.01
N GLN A 135 9.38 0.45 21.39
CA GLN A 135 10.80 0.71 21.65
C GLN A 135 11.52 1.27 20.40
N LEU A 136 11.19 0.77 19.21
CA LEU A 136 11.73 1.27 17.95
C LEU A 136 11.29 2.70 17.68
N VAL A 137 10.00 3.01 17.86
CA VAL A 137 9.46 4.37 17.67
C VAL A 137 10.14 5.35 18.63
N ASP A 138 10.28 4.99 19.90
CA ASP A 138 10.98 5.82 20.89
C ASP A 138 12.44 6.06 20.49
N SER A 139 13.13 5.01 20.01
CA SER A 139 14.52 5.11 19.55
C SER A 139 14.65 6.02 18.32
N ILE A 140 13.69 5.97 17.38
CA ILE A 140 13.64 6.86 16.21
C ILE A 140 13.45 8.30 16.66
N ALA A 141 12.50 8.56 17.57
CA ALA A 141 12.23 9.89 18.10
C ALA A 141 13.46 10.47 18.82
N GLU A 142 14.15 9.67 19.63
CA GLU A 142 15.39 10.08 20.29
C GLU A 142 16.49 10.42 19.27
N LYS A 143 16.66 9.60 18.23
CA LYS A 143 17.61 9.87 17.15
C LYS A 143 17.28 11.11 16.35
N GLN A 144 16.00 11.35 16.06
CA GLN A 144 15.56 12.59 15.41
C GLN A 144 15.89 13.80 16.29
N ALA A 145 15.56 13.76 17.58
CA ALA A 145 15.88 14.83 18.52
C ALA A 145 17.40 15.09 18.60
N GLN A 146 18.23 14.03 18.58
CA GLN A 146 19.68 14.16 18.51
C GLN A 146 20.15 14.81 17.20
N ILE A 147 19.62 14.39 16.05
CA ILE A 147 19.97 14.95 14.73
C ILE A 147 19.65 16.44 14.64
N PHE A 148 18.54 16.87 15.22
CA PHE A 148 18.10 18.27 15.22
C PHE A 148 18.57 19.07 16.43
N SER A 149 19.46 18.51 17.26
CA SER A 149 20.02 19.24 18.41
C SER A 149 21.06 20.26 17.96
N GLU A 150 21.25 21.32 18.76
CA GLU A 150 22.28 22.34 18.50
C GLU A 150 23.71 21.77 18.54
N GLU A 151 23.89 20.63 19.22
CA GLU A 151 25.17 19.94 19.34
C GLU A 151 25.50 19.14 18.06
N CYS A 152 24.48 18.59 17.41
CA CYS A 152 24.59 17.93 16.12
C CYS A 152 24.53 18.99 15.02
N LYS A 153 25.68 19.62 14.72
CA LYS A 153 25.88 20.63 13.65
C LYS A 153 25.69 20.06 12.23
N LEU A 154 24.62 19.31 11.99
CA LEU A 154 24.29 18.69 10.71
C LEU A 154 23.80 19.72 9.69
N PHE A 155 23.31 20.87 10.17
CA PHE A 155 22.94 22.00 9.34
C PHE A 155 23.83 23.22 9.61
N PRO A 156 24.29 23.93 8.57
CA PRO A 156 24.92 25.24 8.71
C PRO A 156 24.04 26.20 9.54
N ALA A 157 24.65 27.09 10.32
CA ALA A 157 23.94 28.01 11.23
C ALA A 157 22.94 28.95 10.53
N ASP A 158 23.02 29.05 9.21
CA ASP A 158 22.17 29.83 8.31
C ASP A 158 20.96 29.07 7.76
N VAL A 159 20.82 27.76 8.04
CA VAL A 159 19.62 26.99 7.66
C VAL A 159 18.50 27.22 8.66
N GLN A 160 17.51 28.02 8.28
CA GLN A 160 16.27 28.19 9.05
C GLN A 160 15.34 26.99 8.81
N ILE A 161 15.30 26.07 9.77
CA ILE A 161 14.32 24.97 9.76
C ILE A 161 12.97 25.54 10.25
N GLN A 162 12.03 25.74 9.32
CA GLN A 162 10.65 26.00 9.68
C GLN A 162 10.01 24.68 10.12
N SER A 163 9.87 24.46 11.43
CA SER A 163 9.08 23.32 11.93
C SER A 163 7.61 23.54 11.60
N ILE A 164 7.03 22.64 10.80
CA ILE A 164 5.60 22.64 10.43
C ILE A 164 4.78 21.88 11.49
N TYR A 165 5.44 21.19 12.43
CA TYR A 165 4.79 20.43 13.50
C TYR A 165 5.04 21.10 14.86
N PRO A 166 3.99 21.37 15.65
CA PRO A 166 4.15 21.81 17.02
C PRO A 166 4.66 20.66 17.91
N LEU A 167 5.60 20.99 18.80
CA LEU A 167 6.09 20.14 19.89
C LEU A 167 5.01 19.89 20.94
#